data_AF-C3VX34-F1
#
_entry.id   AF-C3VX34-F1
#
_cell.length_a   1.000
_cell.length_b   1.000
_cell.length_c   1.000
_cell.angle_alpha   90.00
_cell.angle_beta   90.00
_cell.angle_gamma   90.00
#
_symmetry.space_group_name_H-M   'P 1'
#
loop_
_entity.id
_entity.type
_entity.pdbx_description
1 polymer ?
#
loop_
_entity_poly.entity_id
_entity_poly.type
_entity_poly.pdbx_seq_one_letter_code
_entity_poly.pdbx_strand_id
1 'polypeptide(L)'
;AGGAYVPLDPDYPSDRLAFMLSDAQLHVILTHSQCLNTLPANQAQTVCLDTDWEFISQLSGDNPVSTVTPDHLAYVIYTSGSTGKPKGVLVNHSNVVRLFLATEQWYHFNSNDVWTLFHSYAFDFSVWELWGALLYGGRLVIVPYWISRDPKAFYRLLLQEQVTVLNQTPSAFRQLIWVDQLPEMTQVELSLRWVVFGGEALEPRSLQPWFKRHSYHTPQLVNMYGITETTVHVTYRPITWADTESRSSFIGIAIPDLQLYILDDQLQPVPISVPGQMYVGCAGTRYLHRQIPDR
;
A
#
# COMPACT_ATOMS: atom_id res chain seq x y z
N ALA A 1 -10.16 15.00 14.02
CA ALA A 1 -10.96 15.75 13.01
C ALA A 1 -12.09 14.90 12.40
N GLY A 2 -11.92 13.58 12.25
CA GLY A 2 -12.99 12.68 11.77
C GLY A 2 -13.32 12.76 10.28
N GLY A 3 -12.47 13.43 9.49
CA GLY A 3 -12.53 13.36 8.03
C GLY A 3 -11.74 12.18 7.48
N ALA A 4 -12.06 11.80 6.24
CA ALA A 4 -11.29 10.86 5.43
C ALA A 4 -10.30 11.62 4.54
N TYR A 5 -9.10 11.09 4.37
CA TYR A 5 -8.13 11.74 3.49
C TYR A 5 -8.30 11.29 2.04
N VAL A 6 -8.08 12.23 1.11
CA VAL A 6 -8.02 11.98 -0.32
C VAL A 6 -6.66 12.43 -0.82
N PRO A 7 -5.75 11.50 -1.15
CA PRO A 7 -4.42 11.86 -1.60
C PRO A 7 -4.49 12.46 -3.01
N LEU A 8 -3.90 13.64 -3.16
CA LEU A 8 -3.78 14.36 -4.43
C LEU A 8 -2.30 14.46 -4.79
N ASP A 9 -1.88 13.77 -5.84
CA ASP A 9 -0.50 13.85 -6.34
C ASP A 9 -0.34 15.13 -7.16
N PRO A 10 0.57 16.05 -6.79
CA PRO A 10 0.75 17.32 -7.49
C PRO A 10 1.24 17.15 -8.93
N ASP A 11 1.81 16.00 -9.28
CA ASP A 11 2.26 15.70 -10.65
C ASP A 11 1.10 15.21 -11.55
N TYR A 12 -0.11 15.06 -11.01
CA TYR A 12 -1.28 14.73 -11.83
C TYR A 12 -1.68 15.88 -12.75
N PRO A 13 -2.20 15.57 -13.96
CA PRO A 13 -2.76 16.59 -14.84
C PRO A 13 -3.84 17.42 -14.13
N SER A 14 -3.87 18.72 -14.39
CA SER A 14 -4.82 19.66 -13.76
C SER A 14 -6.29 19.20 -13.89
N ASP A 15 -6.69 18.69 -15.06
CA ASP A 15 -8.05 18.15 -15.27
C ASP A 15 -8.38 16.96 -14.36
N ARG A 16 -7.38 16.13 -14.05
CA ARG A 16 -7.54 14.99 -13.13
C ARG A 16 -7.70 15.48 -11.69
N LEU A 17 -6.90 16.45 -11.27
CA LEU A 17 -7.04 17.06 -9.94
C LEU A 17 -8.40 17.75 -9.80
N ALA A 18 -8.83 18.48 -10.83
CA ALA A 18 -10.12 19.18 -10.84
C ALA A 18 -11.28 18.20 -10.74
N PHE A 19 -11.20 17.08 -11.46
CA PHE A 19 -12.16 15.99 -11.35
C PHE A 19 -12.20 15.41 -9.93
N MET A 20 -11.05 15.04 -9.34
CA MET A 20 -11.01 14.45 -7.99
C MET A 20 -11.52 15.41 -6.92
N LEU A 21 -11.20 16.70 -7.02
CA LEU A 21 -11.70 17.74 -6.12
C LEU A 21 -13.23 17.87 -6.17
N SER A 22 -13.78 17.87 -7.39
CA SER A 22 -15.22 17.96 -7.63
C SER A 22 -15.97 16.69 -7.20
N ASP A 23 -15.47 15.52 -7.60
CA ASP A 23 -16.08 14.22 -7.31
C ASP A 23 -16.06 13.88 -5.82
N ALA A 24 -14.95 14.17 -5.11
CA ALA A 24 -14.84 13.96 -3.67
C ALA A 24 -15.48 15.07 -2.82
N GLN A 25 -15.91 16.19 -3.43
CA GLN A 25 -16.45 17.35 -2.74
C GLN A 25 -15.56 17.79 -1.55
N LEU A 26 -14.25 17.96 -1.80
CA LEU A 26 -13.30 18.26 -0.72
C LEU A 26 -13.62 19.62 -0.10
N HIS A 27 -13.71 19.65 1.24
CA HIS A 27 -13.98 20.87 2.01
C HIS A 27 -12.71 21.54 2.53
N VAL A 28 -11.66 20.75 2.74
CA VAL A 28 -10.36 21.22 3.26
C VAL A 28 -9.25 20.60 2.42
N ILE A 29 -8.27 21.40 2.03
CA ILE A 29 -7.05 20.94 1.35
C ILE A 29 -5.86 21.24 2.27
N LEU A 30 -5.14 20.19 2.66
CA LEU A 30 -3.86 20.32 3.36
C LEU A 30 -2.75 20.24 2.31
N THR A 31 -1.89 21.26 2.25
CA THR A 31 -0.87 21.36 1.20
C THR A 31 0.40 22.06 1.70
N HIS A 32 1.38 22.17 0.82
CA HIS A 32 2.53 23.06 0.99
C HIS A 32 2.43 24.20 -0.02
N SER A 33 3.00 25.37 0.30
CA SER A 33 2.95 26.57 -0.55
C SER A 33 3.41 26.31 -1.99
N GLN A 34 4.43 25.46 -2.18
CA GLN A 34 4.95 25.07 -3.50
C GLN A 34 3.92 24.37 -4.40
N CYS A 35 2.91 23.71 -3.82
CA CYS A 35 1.87 22.98 -4.55
C CYS A 35 0.64 23.86 -4.84
N LEU A 36 0.57 25.10 -4.35
CA LEU A 36 -0.61 25.95 -4.55
C LEU A 36 -0.91 26.20 -6.02
N ASN A 37 0.13 26.37 -6.84
CA ASN A 37 -0.02 26.65 -8.27
C ASN A 37 -0.48 25.43 -9.08
N THR A 38 -0.42 24.22 -8.52
CA THR A 38 -0.90 23.00 -9.19
C THR A 38 -2.37 22.71 -8.87
N LEU A 39 -2.92 23.35 -7.82
CA LEU A 39 -4.32 23.17 -7.43
C LEU A 39 -5.25 23.91 -8.41
N PRO A 40 -6.19 23.21 -9.07
CA PRO A 40 -7.23 23.85 -9.85
C PRO A 40 -8.13 24.73 -8.98
N ALA A 41 -8.81 25.70 -9.60
CA ALA A 41 -9.78 26.55 -8.91
C ALA A 41 -10.85 25.69 -8.21
N ASN A 42 -11.02 25.90 -6.90
CA ASN A 42 -11.91 25.12 -6.06
C ASN A 42 -12.45 25.98 -4.89
N GLN A 43 -13.41 25.44 -4.15
CA GLN A 43 -14.06 26.12 -3.02
C GLN A 43 -13.58 25.62 -1.65
N ALA A 44 -12.59 24.72 -1.61
CA ALA A 44 -12.11 24.14 -0.37
C ALA A 44 -11.32 25.18 0.42
N GLN A 45 -11.37 25.09 1.75
CA GLN A 45 -10.47 25.82 2.63
C GLN A 45 -9.07 25.22 2.52
N THR A 46 -8.13 25.95 1.96
CA THR A 46 -6.73 25.53 1.86
C THR A 46 -5.97 25.91 3.12
N VAL A 47 -5.23 24.97 3.69
CA VAL A 47 -4.29 25.16 4.79
C VAL A 47 -2.90 24.77 4.30
N CYS A 48 -1.96 25.71 4.33
CA CYS A 48 -0.58 25.51 3.92
C CYS A 48 0.28 25.19 5.13
N LEU A 49 0.70 23.95 5.27
CA LEU A 49 1.39 23.45 6.47
C LEU A 49 2.73 24.15 6.73
N ASP A 50 3.39 24.65 5.69
CA ASP A 50 4.68 25.34 5.75
C ASP A 50 4.55 26.84 6.05
N THR A 51 3.56 27.53 5.48
CA THR A 51 3.37 28.98 5.70
C THR A 51 2.48 29.29 6.90
N ASP A 52 1.54 28.41 7.24
CA ASP A 52 0.58 28.62 8.31
C ASP A 52 1.08 28.04 9.65
N TRP A 53 2.27 27.44 9.68
CA TRP A 53 2.81 26.74 10.85
C TRP A 53 2.91 27.61 12.11
N GLU A 54 3.27 28.89 11.96
CA GLU A 54 3.37 29.81 13.10
C GLU A 54 2.01 29.96 13.81
N PHE A 55 0.91 29.97 13.06
CA PHE A 55 -0.44 29.98 13.62
C PHE A 55 -0.84 28.60 14.16
N ILE A 56 -0.61 27.53 13.40
CA ILE A 56 -0.98 26.15 13.78
C ILE A 56 -0.30 25.75 15.09
N SER A 57 0.97 26.09 15.28
CA SER A 57 1.76 25.72 16.47
C SER A 57 1.30 26.40 17.77
N GLN A 58 0.46 27.44 17.67
CA GLN A 58 -0.16 28.10 18.83
C GLN A 58 -1.49 27.47 19.25
N LEU A 59 -2.06 26.59 18.42
CA LEU A 59 -3.28 25.85 18.76
C LEU A 59 -2.99 24.75 19.79
N SER A 60 -4.05 24.20 20.40
CA SER A 60 -3.87 23.10 21.35
C SER A 60 -3.24 21.88 20.68
N GLY A 61 -2.24 21.29 21.33
CA GLY A 61 -1.62 20.02 20.95
C GLY A 61 -2.36 18.79 21.51
N ASP A 62 -3.45 18.97 22.24
CA ASP A 62 -4.25 17.86 22.77
C ASP A 62 -4.96 17.11 21.64
N ASN A 63 -5.14 15.80 21.83
CA ASN A 63 -5.94 15.01 20.91
C ASN A 63 -7.38 15.55 20.85
N PRO A 64 -7.94 15.78 19.65
CA PRO A 64 -9.30 16.27 19.53
C PRO A 64 -10.29 15.23 20.05
N VAL A 65 -11.34 15.68 20.74
CA VAL A 65 -12.50 14.83 21.05
C VAL A 65 -13.09 14.34 19.74
N SER A 66 -13.15 13.03 19.57
CA SER A 66 -13.52 12.39 18.31
C SER A 66 -14.72 11.48 18.50
N THR A 67 -15.73 11.64 17.65
CA THR A 67 -16.89 10.73 17.56
C THR A 67 -16.72 9.71 16.44
N VAL A 68 -15.48 9.49 15.98
CA VAL A 68 -15.18 8.55 14.89
C VAL A 68 -15.50 7.12 15.32
N THR A 69 -16.40 6.48 14.59
CA THR A 69 -16.68 5.05 14.64
C THR A 69 -15.86 4.28 13.58
N PRO A 70 -15.71 2.95 13.72
CA PRO A 70 -15.05 2.11 12.73
C PRO A 70 -15.68 2.15 11.32
N ASP A 71 -16.94 2.56 11.21
CA ASP A 71 -17.69 2.62 9.94
C ASP A 71 -17.50 3.93 9.18
N HIS A 72 -16.84 4.93 9.77
CA HIS A 72 -16.44 6.11 9.02
C HIS A 72 -15.30 5.80 8.06
N LEU A 73 -15.28 6.55 6.97
CA LEU A 73 -14.21 6.53 5.98
C LEU A 73 -12.89 6.93 6.63
N ALA A 74 -11.86 6.10 6.39
CA ALA A 74 -10.48 6.44 6.67
C ALA A 74 -9.84 7.16 5.48
N TYR A 75 -10.10 6.68 4.26
CA TYR A 75 -9.54 7.27 3.05
C TYR A 75 -10.38 7.03 1.79
N VAL A 76 -10.11 7.84 0.77
CA VAL A 76 -10.58 7.61 -0.60
C VAL A 76 -9.39 7.64 -1.55
N ILE A 77 -9.10 6.52 -2.21
CA ILE A 77 -8.03 6.44 -3.23
C ILE A 77 -8.64 6.25 -4.60
N TYR A 78 -8.19 7.04 -5.57
CA TYR A 78 -8.69 6.98 -6.94
C TYR A 78 -7.91 5.99 -7.80
N THR A 79 -8.61 5.03 -8.39
CA THR A 79 -8.06 4.07 -9.36
C THR A 79 -8.44 4.44 -10.79
N SER A 80 -7.72 3.90 -11.77
CA SER A 80 -8.10 4.03 -13.18
C SER A 80 -9.38 3.25 -13.45
N GLY A 81 -10.46 3.96 -13.81
CA GLY A 81 -11.71 3.31 -14.18
C GLY A 81 -11.64 2.73 -15.60
N SER A 82 -12.28 1.57 -15.80
CA SER A 82 -12.49 0.96 -17.13
C SER A 82 -13.21 1.88 -18.13
N THR A 83 -13.92 2.89 -17.63
CA THR A 83 -14.63 3.91 -18.42
C THR A 83 -13.77 5.13 -18.76
N GLY A 84 -12.46 5.10 -18.51
CA GLY A 84 -11.52 6.21 -18.72
C GLY A 84 -11.53 7.29 -17.63
N LYS A 85 -12.64 7.45 -16.89
CA LYS A 85 -12.71 8.33 -15.72
C LYS A 85 -12.20 7.62 -14.44
N PRO A 86 -11.38 8.28 -13.59
CA PRO A 86 -10.98 7.74 -12.30
C PRO A 86 -12.18 7.41 -11.40
N LYS A 87 -12.04 6.43 -10.50
CA LYS A 87 -13.07 6.04 -9.52
C LYS A 87 -12.50 6.10 -8.11
N GLY A 88 -13.16 6.84 -7.21
CA GLY A 88 -12.81 6.87 -5.79
C GLY A 88 -13.28 5.61 -5.07
N VAL A 89 -12.34 4.85 -4.51
CA VAL A 89 -12.62 3.69 -3.65
C VAL A 89 -12.71 4.16 -2.20
N LEU A 90 -13.85 3.91 -1.57
CA LEU A 90 -14.17 4.34 -0.21
C LEU A 90 -13.75 3.28 0.80
N VAL A 91 -12.77 3.56 1.66
CA VAL A 91 -12.29 2.59 2.64
C VAL A 91 -12.53 3.08 4.06
N ASN A 92 -13.18 2.24 4.87
CA ASN A 92 -13.51 2.55 6.26
C ASN A 92 -12.36 2.22 7.22
N HIS A 93 -12.38 2.79 8.43
CA HIS A 93 -11.42 2.43 9.48
C HIS A 93 -11.41 0.93 9.79
N SER A 94 -12.59 0.29 9.88
CA SER A 94 -12.71 -1.16 10.11
C SER A 94 -12.03 -1.99 9.02
N ASN A 95 -12.04 -1.53 7.77
CA ASN A 95 -11.37 -2.21 6.67
C ASN A 95 -9.84 -2.18 6.80
N VAL A 96 -9.26 -1.08 7.28
CA VAL A 96 -7.81 -0.98 7.51
C VAL A 96 -7.42 -1.82 8.72
N VAL A 97 -8.12 -1.67 9.83
CA VAL A 97 -7.78 -2.37 11.08
C VAL A 97 -7.91 -3.89 10.92
N ARG A 98 -8.93 -4.39 10.21
CA ARG A 98 -9.09 -5.84 9.99
C ARG A 98 -7.92 -6.47 9.25
N LEU A 99 -7.34 -5.77 8.25
CA LEU A 99 -6.18 -6.27 7.50
C LEU A 99 -5.01 -6.57 8.44
N PHE A 100 -4.72 -5.68 9.39
CA PHE A 100 -3.62 -5.87 10.34
C PHE A 100 -3.94 -6.95 11.38
N LEU A 101 -5.15 -6.94 11.96
CA LEU A 101 -5.56 -7.97 12.92
C LEU A 101 -5.56 -9.38 12.31
N ALA A 102 -6.06 -9.53 11.08
CA ALA A 102 -6.16 -10.83 10.43
C ALA A 102 -4.80 -11.38 9.97
N THR A 103 -3.79 -10.52 9.81
CA THR A 103 -2.43 -10.92 9.39
C THR A 103 -1.43 -10.97 10.55
N GLU A 104 -1.82 -10.57 11.76
CA GLU A 104 -0.94 -10.48 12.94
C GLU A 104 -0.20 -11.79 13.24
N GLN A 105 -0.91 -12.92 13.17
CA GLN A 105 -0.36 -14.25 13.45
C GLN A 105 0.72 -14.72 12.46
N TRP A 106 0.85 -14.07 11.30
CA TRP A 106 1.88 -14.41 10.32
C TRP A 106 3.14 -13.57 10.49
N TYR A 107 2.96 -12.28 10.79
CA TYR A 107 4.05 -11.31 10.74
C TYR A 107 4.67 -10.99 12.11
N HIS A 108 3.83 -10.97 13.16
CA HIS A 108 4.24 -10.54 14.50
C HIS A 108 5.04 -9.23 14.47
N PHE A 109 4.49 -8.22 13.79
CA PHE A 109 5.05 -6.87 13.78
C PHE A 109 5.10 -6.29 15.19
N ASN A 110 6.13 -5.51 15.48
CA ASN A 110 6.33 -4.93 16.81
C ASN A 110 7.13 -3.63 16.76
N SER A 111 7.36 -3.03 17.92
CA SER A 111 8.02 -1.72 18.05
C SER A 111 9.49 -1.69 17.63
N ASN A 112 10.13 -2.86 17.43
CA ASN A 112 11.49 -2.93 16.90
C ASN A 112 11.51 -2.92 15.37
N ASP A 113 10.35 -2.95 14.70
CA ASP A 113 10.31 -2.92 13.25
C ASP A 113 10.56 -1.52 12.69
N VAL A 114 11.39 -1.49 11.65
CA VAL A 114 11.65 -0.31 10.84
C VAL A 114 11.09 -0.55 9.44
N TRP A 115 10.11 0.26 9.08
CA TRP A 115 9.39 0.20 7.81
C TRP A 115 9.83 1.32 6.88
N THR A 116 9.60 1.13 5.59
CA THR A 116 9.71 2.21 4.59
C THR A 116 8.34 2.62 4.09
N LEU A 117 8.08 3.92 4.01
CA LEU A 117 7.04 4.50 3.15
C LEU A 117 7.69 4.78 1.80
N PHE A 118 7.61 3.80 0.89
CA PHE A 118 8.27 3.84 -0.42
C PHE A 118 7.29 4.21 -1.53
N HIS A 119 6.06 3.71 -1.45
CA HIS A 119 5.07 3.90 -2.49
C HIS A 119 4.39 5.27 -2.37
N SER A 120 3.89 5.79 -3.50
CA SER A 120 3.08 7.01 -3.50
C SER A 120 1.90 6.85 -2.54
N TYR A 121 1.61 7.89 -1.76
CA TYR A 121 0.46 7.96 -0.87
C TYR A 121 -0.89 7.95 -1.60
N ALA A 122 -0.87 8.06 -2.94
CA ALA A 122 -2.03 7.85 -3.82
C ALA A 122 -2.20 6.38 -4.27
N PHE A 123 -1.35 5.46 -3.81
CA PHE A 123 -1.46 4.02 -4.05
C PHE A 123 -1.61 3.31 -2.70
N ASP A 124 -2.60 2.42 -2.57
CA ASP A 124 -3.01 1.89 -1.28
C ASP A 124 -1.99 0.92 -0.63
N PHE A 125 -0.94 0.52 -1.34
CA PHE A 125 0.20 -0.14 -0.69
C PHE A 125 0.87 0.76 0.37
N SER A 126 0.80 2.08 0.21
CA SER A 126 1.26 3.04 1.22
C SER A 126 0.47 2.97 2.52
N VAL A 127 -0.79 2.51 2.49
CA VAL A 127 -1.63 2.33 3.68
C VAL A 127 -1.06 1.20 4.54
N TRP A 128 -0.64 0.11 3.90
CA TRP A 128 0.05 -0.99 4.56
C TRP A 128 1.40 -0.56 5.15
N GLU A 129 2.18 0.21 4.39
CA GLU A 129 3.46 0.77 4.85
C GLU A 129 3.30 1.70 6.07
N LEU A 130 2.38 2.66 5.98
CA LEU A 130 2.15 3.67 6.99
C LEU A 130 1.64 3.05 8.30
N TRP A 131 0.55 2.29 8.22
CA TRP A 131 -0.10 1.75 9.40
C TRP A 131 0.59 0.50 9.95
N GLY A 132 1.34 -0.24 9.12
CA GLY A 132 2.17 -1.36 9.58
C GLY A 132 3.25 -0.93 10.57
N ALA A 133 3.79 0.27 10.41
CA ALA A 133 4.66 0.87 11.42
C ALA A 133 3.86 1.42 12.61
N LEU A 134 2.93 2.33 12.35
CA LEU A 134 2.32 3.17 13.38
C LEU A 134 1.39 2.40 14.33
N LEU A 135 0.73 1.33 13.87
CA LEU A 135 -0.15 0.52 14.73
C LEU A 135 0.63 -0.37 15.70
N TYR A 136 1.86 -0.75 15.36
CA TYR A 136 2.68 -1.68 16.13
C TYR A 136 3.81 -0.97 16.90
N GLY A 137 3.83 0.37 16.89
CA GLY A 137 4.85 1.18 17.56
C GLY A 137 6.23 1.17 16.87
N GLY A 138 6.28 0.74 15.61
CA GLY A 138 7.50 0.71 14.81
C GLY A 138 7.91 2.09 14.28
N ARG A 139 9.10 2.15 13.67
CA ARG A 139 9.63 3.36 13.03
C ARG A 139 9.29 3.37 11.54
N LEU A 140 8.75 4.47 11.03
CA LEU A 140 8.50 4.66 9.60
C LEU A 140 9.55 5.59 8.98
N VAL A 141 10.29 5.09 8.00
CA VAL A 141 11.25 5.85 7.20
C VAL A 141 10.55 6.33 5.93
N ILE A 142 10.35 7.65 5.81
CA ILE A 142 9.82 8.26 4.59
C ILE A 142 10.94 8.26 3.54
N VAL A 143 10.77 7.48 2.46
CA VAL A 143 11.79 7.38 1.42
C VAL A 143 11.71 8.60 0.52
N PRO A 144 12.79 9.40 0.38
CA PRO A 144 12.77 10.56 -0.50
C PRO A 144 12.51 10.18 -1.96
N TYR A 145 11.77 11.03 -2.69
CA TYR A 145 11.35 10.80 -4.07
C TYR A 145 12.52 10.37 -4.99
N TRP A 146 13.65 11.08 -4.94
CA TRP A 146 14.82 10.76 -5.76
C TRP A 146 15.55 9.49 -5.33
N ILE A 147 15.52 9.16 -4.04
CA ILE A 147 16.10 7.91 -3.52
C ILE A 147 15.27 6.71 -3.99
N SER A 148 13.94 6.81 -4.00
CA SER A 148 13.07 5.73 -4.49
C SER A 148 13.32 5.31 -5.95
N ARG A 149 13.95 6.21 -6.73
CA ARG A 149 14.26 6.02 -8.17
C ARG A 149 15.72 5.64 -8.43
N ASP A 150 16.55 5.57 -7.39
CA ASP A 150 17.94 5.12 -7.48
C ASP A 150 18.10 3.86 -6.61
N PRO A 151 18.11 2.66 -7.22
CA PRO A 151 18.24 1.40 -6.48
C PRO A 151 19.48 1.33 -5.60
N LYS A 152 20.60 1.97 -5.98
CA LYS A 152 21.82 1.98 -5.17
C LYS A 152 21.69 2.89 -3.97
N ALA A 153 21.13 4.08 -4.16
CA ALA A 153 20.85 5.00 -3.04
C ALA A 153 19.81 4.40 -2.09
N PHE A 154 18.76 3.76 -2.62
CA PHE A 154 17.74 3.12 -1.80
C PHE A 154 18.31 1.95 -1.00
N TYR A 155 19.11 1.07 -1.63
CA TYR A 155 19.78 -0.02 -0.92
C TYR A 155 20.65 0.49 0.24
N ARG A 156 21.39 1.60 0.04
CA ARG A 156 22.16 2.23 1.13
C ARG A 156 21.28 2.79 2.24
N LEU A 157 20.12 3.37 1.91
CA LEU A 157 19.14 3.82 2.90
C LEU A 157 18.63 2.64 3.72
N LEU A 158 18.33 1.49 3.10
CA LEU A 158 17.90 0.28 3.82
C LEU A 158 18.94 -0.18 4.85
N LEU A 159 20.22 -0.13 4.48
CA LEU A 159 21.34 -0.45 5.38
C LEU A 159 21.48 0.57 6.51
N GLN A 160 21.50 1.87 6.18
CA GLN A 160 21.71 2.96 7.14
C GLN A 160 20.59 3.01 8.18
N GLU A 161 19.35 2.82 7.74
CA GLU A 161 18.18 2.87 8.59
C GLU A 161 17.82 1.52 9.22
N GLN A 162 18.59 0.47 8.93
CA GLN A 162 18.38 -0.90 9.45
C GLN A 162 16.93 -1.37 9.23
N VAL A 163 16.43 -1.20 8.00
CA VAL A 163 15.04 -1.53 7.65
C VAL A 163 14.79 -3.02 7.88
N THR A 164 13.68 -3.33 8.56
CA THR A 164 13.27 -4.71 8.87
C THR A 164 12.07 -5.16 8.03
N VAL A 165 11.19 -4.24 7.61
CA VAL A 165 10.03 -4.55 6.77
C VAL A 165 10.08 -3.73 5.49
N LEU A 166 10.25 -4.43 4.38
CA LEU A 166 10.33 -3.83 3.05
C LEU A 166 9.13 -4.25 2.21
N ASN A 167 8.45 -3.26 1.62
CA ASN A 167 7.36 -3.49 0.69
C ASN A 167 7.81 -3.03 -0.70
N GLN A 168 7.66 -3.88 -1.71
CA GLN A 168 8.14 -3.60 -3.07
C GLN A 168 7.23 -4.23 -4.12
N THR A 169 7.16 -3.62 -5.30
CA THR A 169 6.73 -4.35 -6.49
C THR A 169 7.80 -5.37 -6.89
N PRO A 170 7.42 -6.52 -7.48
CA PRO A 170 8.38 -7.46 -8.08
C PRO A 170 9.41 -6.78 -8.99
N SER A 171 8.98 -5.84 -9.83
CA SER A 171 9.87 -5.10 -10.73
C SER A 171 10.95 -4.29 -10.01
N ALA A 172 10.58 -3.54 -8.97
CA ALA A 172 11.51 -2.73 -8.19
C ALA A 172 12.46 -3.61 -7.35
N PHE A 173 11.95 -4.70 -6.76
CA PHE A 173 12.81 -5.62 -6.00
C PHE A 173 13.87 -6.30 -6.86
N ARG A 174 13.60 -6.62 -8.14
CA ARG A 174 14.63 -7.13 -9.06
C ARG A 174 15.81 -6.16 -9.22
N GLN A 175 15.55 -4.86 -9.21
CA GLN A 175 16.62 -3.86 -9.26
C GLN A 175 17.46 -3.87 -7.98
N LEU A 176 16.83 -4.09 -6.82
CA LEU A 176 17.53 -4.27 -5.54
C LEU A 176 18.35 -5.55 -5.49
N ILE A 177 17.84 -6.67 -6.02
CA ILE A 177 18.61 -7.93 -6.15
C ILE A 177 19.88 -7.67 -6.97
N TRP A 178 19.78 -6.90 -8.07
CA TRP A 178 20.96 -6.56 -8.86
C TRP A 178 21.99 -5.74 -8.07
N VAL A 179 21.53 -4.76 -7.26
CA VAL A 179 22.41 -3.96 -6.40
C VAL A 179 23.05 -4.81 -5.29
N ASP A 180 22.28 -5.70 -4.68
CA ASP A 180 22.73 -6.63 -3.63
C ASP A 180 23.89 -7.53 -4.10
N GLN A 181 23.95 -7.82 -5.40
CA GLN A 181 25.02 -8.63 -6.00
C GLN A 181 26.32 -7.86 -6.28
N LEU A 182 26.31 -6.53 -6.17
CA LEU A 182 27.50 -5.72 -6.47
C LEU A 182 28.59 -5.96 -5.42
N PRO A 183 29.88 -6.11 -5.83
CA PRO A 183 30.98 -6.43 -4.93
C PRO A 183 31.04 -5.55 -3.68
N GLU A 184 30.81 -4.25 -3.83
CA GLU A 184 30.81 -3.27 -2.73
C GLU A 184 29.67 -3.44 -1.72
N MET A 185 28.56 -4.08 -2.11
CA MET A 185 27.40 -4.32 -1.24
C MET A 185 27.44 -5.70 -0.59
N THR A 186 28.22 -6.63 -1.13
CA THR A 186 28.28 -8.02 -0.62
C THR A 186 28.86 -8.17 0.78
N GLN A 187 29.52 -7.12 1.31
CA GLN A 187 30.18 -7.13 2.62
C GLN A 187 29.24 -6.73 3.77
N VAL A 188 28.02 -6.29 3.48
CA VAL A 188 27.08 -5.78 4.48
C VAL A 188 25.72 -6.47 4.33
N GLU A 189 25.19 -7.00 5.42
CA GLU A 189 23.90 -7.65 5.45
C GLU A 189 22.77 -6.66 5.75
N LEU A 190 21.63 -6.85 5.09
CA LEU A 190 20.40 -6.11 5.36
C LEU A 190 19.74 -6.63 6.64
N SER A 191 19.11 -5.74 7.42
CA SER A 191 18.38 -6.08 8.66
C SER A 191 16.96 -6.62 8.42
N LEU A 192 16.66 -7.01 7.18
CA LEU A 192 15.30 -7.38 6.76
C LEU A 192 14.81 -8.65 7.48
N ARG A 193 13.61 -8.55 8.05
CA ARG A 193 12.80 -9.67 8.52
C ARG A 193 11.78 -10.10 7.46
N TRP A 194 11.20 -9.13 6.77
CA TRP A 194 10.12 -9.33 5.80
C TRP A 194 10.36 -8.54 4.53
N VAL A 195 10.14 -9.19 3.39
CA VAL A 195 9.96 -8.51 2.10
C VAL A 195 8.59 -8.89 1.55
N VAL A 196 7.70 -7.92 1.44
CA VAL A 196 6.33 -8.12 0.97
C VAL A 196 6.21 -7.60 -0.46
N PHE A 197 5.79 -8.49 -1.36
CA PHE A 197 5.51 -8.16 -2.76
C PHE A 197 4.03 -7.87 -2.95
N GLY A 198 3.74 -6.87 -3.79
CA GLY A 198 2.39 -6.53 -4.19
C GLY A 198 2.37 -5.68 -5.46
N GLY A 199 1.18 -5.36 -5.95
CA GLY A 199 0.98 -4.45 -7.09
C GLY A 199 1.30 -5.00 -8.48
N GLU A 200 2.05 -6.10 -8.60
CA GLU A 200 2.32 -6.78 -9.88
C GLU A 200 2.34 -8.31 -9.68
N ALA A 201 2.17 -9.06 -10.77
CA ALA A 201 2.39 -10.50 -10.74
C ALA A 201 3.88 -10.81 -10.51
N LEU A 202 4.17 -11.56 -9.45
CA LEU A 202 5.52 -12.04 -9.16
C LEU A 202 5.95 -13.11 -10.18
N GLU A 203 7.15 -12.98 -10.74
CA GLU A 203 7.87 -14.04 -11.46
C GLU A 203 8.83 -14.73 -10.48
N PRO A 204 8.51 -15.92 -9.92
CA PRO A 204 9.30 -16.50 -8.84
C PRO A 204 10.75 -16.80 -9.21
N ARG A 205 11.02 -17.16 -10.47
CA ARG A 205 12.38 -17.39 -11.00
C ARG A 205 13.31 -16.20 -10.81
N SER A 206 12.78 -14.99 -10.85
CA SER A 206 13.58 -13.77 -10.68
C SER A 206 14.16 -13.61 -9.27
N LEU A 207 13.66 -14.39 -8.29
CA LEU A 207 14.15 -14.40 -6.91
C LEU A 207 15.30 -15.38 -6.66
N GLN A 208 15.62 -16.26 -7.62
CA GLN A 208 16.74 -17.21 -7.47
C GLN A 208 18.07 -16.56 -7.06
N PRO A 209 18.47 -15.40 -7.62
CA PRO A 209 19.74 -14.79 -7.23
C PRO A 209 19.74 -14.28 -5.78
N TRP A 210 18.57 -13.89 -5.25
CA TRP A 210 18.40 -13.51 -3.85
C TRP A 210 18.60 -14.72 -2.92
N PHE A 211 17.87 -15.81 -3.17
CA PHE A 211 17.97 -17.04 -2.36
C PHE A 211 19.33 -17.72 -2.40
N LYS A 212 20.15 -17.47 -3.44
CA LYS A 212 21.53 -17.97 -3.51
C LYS A 212 22.49 -17.21 -2.59
N ARG A 213 22.12 -15.99 -2.18
CA ARG A 213 22.97 -15.10 -1.36
C ARG A 213 22.50 -14.99 0.08
N HIS A 214 21.18 -14.97 0.28
CA HIS A 214 20.55 -14.79 1.58
C HIS A 214 19.99 -16.09 2.14
N SER A 215 19.75 -16.12 3.45
CA SER A 215 19.08 -17.25 4.11
C SER A 215 17.71 -17.53 3.49
N TYR A 216 17.32 -18.80 3.42
CA TYR A 216 15.99 -19.20 2.95
C TYR A 216 14.85 -18.80 3.90
N HIS A 217 15.18 -18.40 5.13
CA HIS A 217 14.20 -18.13 6.19
C HIS A 217 14.13 -16.66 6.60
N THR A 218 15.23 -15.90 6.48
CA THR A 218 15.30 -14.50 6.91
C THR A 218 16.12 -13.67 5.91
N PRO A 219 15.53 -12.63 5.29
CA PRO A 219 14.11 -12.26 5.38
C PRO A 219 13.19 -13.28 4.72
N GLN A 220 11.98 -13.44 5.28
CA GLN A 220 10.93 -14.18 4.62
C GLN A 220 10.33 -13.32 3.50
N LEU A 221 10.45 -13.82 2.27
CA LEU A 221 9.80 -13.22 1.11
C LEU A 221 8.32 -13.63 1.09
N VAL A 222 7.40 -12.70 0.91
CA VAL A 222 5.96 -12.96 0.88
C VAL A 222 5.35 -12.29 -0.33
N ASN A 223 4.63 -13.04 -1.16
CA ASN A 223 3.79 -12.48 -2.21
C ASN A 223 2.37 -12.28 -1.66
N MET A 224 1.87 -11.05 -1.72
CA MET A 224 0.50 -10.72 -1.35
C MET A 224 -0.22 -10.13 -2.56
N TYR A 225 -1.44 -10.58 -2.79
CA TYR A 225 -2.30 -10.02 -3.83
C TYR A 225 -3.54 -9.39 -3.19
N GLY A 226 -3.95 -8.26 -3.77
CA GLY A 226 -5.20 -7.57 -3.52
C GLY A 226 -5.35 -6.42 -4.50
N ILE A 227 -6.54 -5.84 -4.47
CA ILE A 227 -6.90 -4.63 -5.22
C ILE A 227 -7.41 -3.57 -4.25
N THR A 228 -7.42 -2.31 -4.67
CA THR A 228 -7.82 -1.18 -3.82
C THR A 228 -9.20 -1.37 -3.20
N GLU A 229 -10.15 -1.93 -3.95
CA GLU A 229 -11.52 -2.26 -3.53
C GLU A 229 -11.60 -3.31 -2.42
N THR A 230 -10.52 -4.04 -2.18
CA THR A 230 -10.46 -5.10 -1.16
C THR A 230 -9.55 -4.75 0.00
N THR A 231 -9.12 -3.49 0.07
CA THR A 231 -8.23 -2.94 1.11
C THR A 231 -6.85 -3.59 1.07
N VAL A 232 -6.03 -3.16 0.11
CA VAL A 232 -4.61 -3.50 -0.07
C VAL A 232 -4.33 -4.97 -0.42
N HIS A 233 -4.60 -5.90 0.50
CA HIS A 233 -4.27 -7.31 0.34
C HIS A 233 -5.43 -8.23 0.78
N VAL A 234 -5.58 -9.34 0.07
CA VAL A 234 -6.57 -10.40 0.34
C VAL A 234 -5.99 -11.80 0.39
N THR A 235 -4.73 -11.96 -0.02
CA THR A 235 -4.05 -13.26 -0.04
C THR A 235 -2.64 -13.18 0.51
N TYR A 236 -2.11 -14.34 0.88
CA TYR A 236 -0.78 -14.52 1.47
C TYR A 236 -0.10 -15.77 0.92
N ARG A 237 1.11 -15.60 0.37
CA ARG A 237 2.01 -16.68 -0.05
C ARG A 237 3.43 -16.42 0.45
N PRO A 238 3.91 -17.13 1.49
CA PRO A 238 5.33 -17.13 1.80
C PRO A 238 6.07 -17.86 0.68
N ILE A 239 7.07 -17.23 0.09
CA ILE A 239 7.83 -17.75 -1.05
C ILE A 239 9.00 -18.58 -0.54
N THR A 240 9.19 -19.74 -1.15
CA THR A 240 10.30 -20.66 -0.87
C THR A 240 11.18 -20.84 -2.10
N TRP A 241 12.37 -21.42 -1.92
CA TRP A 241 13.23 -21.81 -3.05
C TRP A 241 12.48 -22.69 -4.07
N ALA A 242 11.66 -23.64 -3.61
CA ALA A 242 10.90 -24.54 -4.47
C ALA A 242 9.93 -23.80 -5.40
N ASP A 243 9.37 -22.67 -4.96
CA ASP A 243 8.48 -21.84 -5.81
C ASP A 243 9.22 -21.24 -7.00
N THR A 244 10.53 -20.99 -6.85
CA THR A 244 11.36 -20.40 -7.91
C THR A 244 11.56 -21.32 -9.11
N GLU A 245 11.24 -22.61 -9.00
CA GLU A 245 11.27 -23.55 -10.13
C GLU A 245 10.03 -23.40 -11.04
N SER A 246 8.93 -22.87 -10.51
CA SER A 246 7.69 -22.63 -11.25
C SER A 246 7.82 -21.45 -12.23
N ARG A 247 6.97 -21.46 -13.26
CA ARG A 247 6.75 -20.31 -14.15
C ARG A 247 5.49 -19.51 -13.79
N SER A 248 4.68 -20.03 -12.88
CA SER A 248 3.40 -19.41 -12.51
C SER A 248 3.57 -18.49 -11.32
N SER A 249 2.84 -17.38 -11.31
CA SER A 249 2.71 -16.51 -10.15
C SER A 249 1.70 -17.10 -9.17
N PHE A 250 2.12 -17.38 -7.94
CA PHE A 250 1.25 -17.89 -6.89
C PHE A 250 0.93 -16.80 -5.88
N ILE A 251 -0.36 -16.58 -5.64
CA ILE A 251 -0.86 -15.61 -4.67
C ILE A 251 -1.23 -16.23 -3.33
N GLY A 252 -1.27 -17.58 -3.26
CA GLY A 252 -1.39 -18.33 -2.01
C GLY A 252 -2.83 -18.47 -1.53
N ILE A 253 -3.03 -18.31 -0.22
CA ILE A 253 -4.30 -18.54 0.47
C ILE A 253 -4.98 -17.22 0.84
N ALA A 254 -6.28 -17.26 1.10
CA ALA A 254 -7.02 -16.11 1.61
C ALA A 254 -6.47 -15.65 2.97
N ILE A 255 -6.54 -14.34 3.23
CA ILE A 255 -6.40 -13.81 4.60
C ILE A 255 -7.51 -14.41 5.48
N PRO A 256 -7.25 -14.78 6.74
CA PRO A 256 -8.13 -15.67 7.52
C PRO A 256 -9.58 -15.20 7.70
N ASP A 257 -9.81 -13.89 7.67
CA ASP A 257 -11.14 -13.27 7.80
C ASP A 257 -11.87 -13.08 6.46
N LEU A 258 -11.27 -13.51 5.35
CA LEU A 258 -11.79 -13.39 4.00
C LEU A 258 -12.14 -14.76 3.39
N GLN A 259 -13.05 -14.72 2.43
CA GLN A 259 -13.36 -15.86 1.57
C GLN A 259 -12.97 -15.54 0.13
N LEU A 260 -12.45 -16.54 -0.58
CA LEU A 260 -12.13 -16.43 -2.00
C LEU A 260 -12.91 -17.49 -2.76
N TYR A 261 -13.58 -17.06 -3.83
CA TYR A 261 -14.31 -17.92 -4.74
C TYR A 261 -13.72 -17.77 -6.14
N ILE A 262 -13.56 -18.89 -6.85
CA ILE A 262 -13.27 -18.89 -8.27
C ILE A 262 -14.53 -19.37 -8.98
N LEU A 263 -15.17 -18.48 -9.73
CA LEU A 263 -16.48 -18.71 -10.33
C LEU A 263 -16.41 -18.68 -11.86
N ASP A 264 -17.30 -19.44 -12.51
CA ASP A 264 -17.56 -19.34 -13.95
C ASP A 264 -18.51 -18.18 -14.30
N ASP A 265 -18.85 -18.04 -15.58
CA ASP A 265 -19.75 -17.01 -16.09
C ASP A 265 -21.22 -17.17 -15.60
N GLN A 266 -21.55 -18.31 -14.97
CA GLN A 266 -22.84 -18.59 -14.35
C GLN A 266 -22.81 -18.44 -12.82
N LEU A 267 -21.73 -17.84 -12.28
CA LEU A 267 -21.49 -17.65 -10.85
C LEU A 267 -21.44 -18.96 -10.05
N GLN A 268 -21.06 -20.07 -10.68
CA GLN A 268 -20.88 -21.35 -10.01
C GLN A 268 -19.40 -21.59 -9.70
N PRO A 269 -19.05 -22.20 -8.55
CA PRO A 269 -17.68 -22.56 -8.24
C PRO A 269 -17.10 -23.51 -9.29
N VAL A 270 -15.92 -23.17 -9.81
CA VAL A 270 -15.21 -24.03 -10.76
C VAL A 270 -14.45 -25.15 -10.05
N PRO A 271 -14.24 -26.32 -10.70
CA PRO A 271 -13.39 -27.38 -10.16
C PRO A 271 -11.94 -26.93 -9.94
N ILE A 272 -11.21 -27.66 -9.09
CA ILE A 272 -9.78 -27.43 -8.85
C ILE A 272 -9.02 -27.45 -10.19
N SER A 273 -8.13 -26.47 -10.37
CA SER A 273 -7.30 -26.26 -11.56
C SER A 273 -8.04 -25.80 -12.82
N VAL A 274 -9.33 -25.50 -12.75
CA VAL A 274 -10.08 -24.87 -13.85
C VAL A 274 -10.02 -23.35 -13.70
N PRO A 275 -9.66 -22.58 -14.75
CA PRO A 275 -9.69 -21.12 -14.69
C PRO A 275 -11.10 -20.56 -14.46
N GLY A 276 -11.19 -19.47 -13.71
CA GLY A 276 -12.42 -18.71 -13.50
C GLY A 276 -12.12 -17.31 -12.97
N GLN A 277 -13.16 -16.53 -12.70
CA GLN A 277 -13.05 -15.19 -12.14
C GLN A 277 -12.96 -15.25 -10.61
N MET A 278 -12.06 -14.46 -10.02
CA MET A 278 -11.92 -14.38 -8.57
C MET A 278 -12.93 -13.41 -7.97
N TYR A 279 -13.64 -13.87 -6.94
CA TYR A 279 -14.52 -13.08 -6.11
C TYR A 279 -14.05 -13.12 -4.66
N VAL A 280 -13.99 -11.96 -4.02
CA VAL A 280 -13.58 -11.81 -2.62
C VAL A 280 -14.84 -11.59 -1.77
N GLY A 281 -15.14 -12.55 -0.91
CA GLY A 281 -16.23 -12.46 0.07
C GLY A 281 -15.72 -11.89 1.40
N CYS A 282 -16.17 -10.69 1.76
CA CYS A 282 -16.02 -10.07 3.09
C CYS A 282 -16.82 -8.75 3.17
N ALA A 283 -16.68 -8.01 4.28
CA ALA A 283 -17.15 -6.63 4.43
C ALA A 283 -16.43 -5.69 3.42
N GLY A 284 -16.89 -5.73 2.18
CA GLY A 284 -16.29 -5.02 1.05
C GLY A 284 -16.41 -3.50 1.17
N THR A 285 -15.47 -2.83 0.53
CA THR A 285 -15.47 -1.37 0.36
C THR A 285 -16.58 -0.94 -0.61
N ARG A 286 -16.92 0.34 -0.63
CA ARG A 286 -17.92 0.91 -1.58
C ARG A 286 -17.22 1.82 -2.59
N TYR A 287 -17.89 2.16 -3.69
CA TYR A 287 -17.43 3.22 -4.60
C TYR A 287 -18.15 4.53 -4.32
N LEU A 288 -17.41 5.65 -4.41
CA LEU A 288 -17.98 6.99 -4.24
C LEU A 288 -19.04 7.26 -5.33
N HIS A 289 -20.22 7.71 -4.90
CA HIS A 289 -21.39 8.04 -5.74
C HIS A 289 -21.91 6.91 -6.67
N ARG A 290 -21.56 5.64 -6.42
CA ARG A 290 -22.11 4.50 -7.16
C ARG A 290 -22.73 3.51 -6.19
N GLN A 291 -24.06 3.44 -6.21
CA GLN A 291 -24.74 2.25 -5.72
C GLN A 291 -24.24 1.06 -6.54
N ILE A 292 -23.83 -0.01 -5.85
CA ILE A 292 -23.74 -1.32 -6.49
C ILE A 292 -25.13 -1.54 -7.10
N PRO A 293 -25.27 -1.77 -8.41
CA PRO A 293 -26.58 -2.06 -8.96
C PRO A 293 -27.10 -3.27 -8.19
N ASP A 294 -28.26 -3.11 -7.54
CA ASP A 294 -28.99 -4.24 -6.98
C ASP A 294 -29.06 -5.30 -8.10
N ARG A 295 -28.39 -6.44 -7.88
CA ARG A 295 -28.52 -7.63 -8.70
C ARG A 295 -29.09 -8.72 -7.82
#